data_AF-A0A5V1C8B6-F1
#
_entry.id   AF-A0A5V1C8B6-F1
#
_cell.length_a   1.000
_cell.length_b   1.000
_cell.length_c   1.000
_cell.angle_alpha   90.00
_cell.angle_beta   90.00
_cell.angle_gamma   90.00
#
_symmetry.space_group_name_H-M   'P 1'
#
loop_
_entity.id
_entity.type
_entity.pdbx_description
1 polymer ?
#
loop_
_entity_poly.entity_id
_entity_poly.type
_entity_poly.pdbx_seq_one_letter_code
_entity_poly.pdbx_strand_id
1 'polypeptide(L)'
;MSSLLTLAKDLEQKSKAQQQSTGEMLKAAFSEHEQSVRAELSASARRISDAISAHEQSMSEAMEKNRRSVLLTAGRAWLTILMVSALLIATSGSILWWQGQQITDNYTHLRQQEDTLAKMTARTWGVRYQESSDGRRFLILPPGMQAEAIPYDGTTWIRLKQE
;
A
#
# COMPACT_ATOMS: atom_id res chain seq x y z
N MET A 1 -104.61 18.50 -41.94
CA MET A 1 -103.90 17.37 -41.27
C MET A 1 -102.71 16.82 -42.08
N SER A 2 -102.66 16.93 -43.41
CA SER A 2 -101.52 16.38 -44.19
C SER A 2 -100.18 17.10 -43.94
N SER A 3 -100.18 18.42 -43.79
CA SER A 3 -98.96 19.24 -43.63
C SER A 3 -98.17 18.96 -42.35
N LEU A 4 -98.85 18.70 -41.22
CA LEU A 4 -98.19 18.31 -39.97
C LEU A 4 -97.57 16.91 -40.05
N LEU A 5 -98.22 15.99 -40.75
CA LEU A 5 -97.71 14.62 -40.93
C LEU A 5 -96.49 14.61 -41.86
N THR A 6 -96.48 15.46 -42.89
CA THR A 6 -95.31 15.67 -43.76
C THR A 6 -94.14 16.29 -42.99
N LEU A 7 -94.40 17.29 -42.14
CA LEU A 7 -93.37 17.92 -41.31
C LEU A 7 -92.76 16.94 -40.30
N ALA A 8 -93.59 16.10 -39.66
CA ALA A 8 -93.13 15.09 -38.71
C ALA A 8 -92.24 14.03 -39.40
N LYS A 9 -92.61 13.59 -40.61
CA LYS A 9 -91.79 12.68 -41.42
C LYS A 9 -90.45 13.30 -41.80
N ASP A 10 -90.44 14.57 -42.22
CA ASP A 10 -89.22 15.29 -42.59
C ASP A 10 -88.28 15.45 -41.39
N LEU A 11 -88.83 15.80 -40.21
CA LEU A 11 -88.08 15.88 -38.96
C LEU A 11 -87.49 14.53 -38.54
N GLU A 12 -88.26 13.45 -38.63
CA GLU A 12 -87.79 12.10 -38.31
C GLU A 12 -86.65 11.68 -39.24
N GLN A 13 -86.80 11.93 -40.54
CA GLN A 13 -85.80 11.58 -41.55
C GLN A 13 -84.52 12.41 -41.39
N LYS A 14 -84.65 13.71 -41.10
CA LYS A 14 -83.53 14.61 -40.82
C LYS A 14 -82.82 14.26 -39.51
N SER A 15 -83.56 13.86 -38.47
CA SER A 15 -83.00 13.37 -37.21
C SER A 15 -82.18 12.09 -37.41
N LYS A 16 -82.68 11.13 -38.20
CA LYS A 16 -81.96 9.89 -38.52
C LYS A 16 -80.69 10.17 -39.33
N ALA A 17 -80.78 11.04 -40.33
CA ALA A 17 -79.63 11.47 -41.13
C ALA A 17 -78.58 12.20 -40.26
N GLN A 18 -79.02 13.07 -39.35
CA GLN A 18 -78.12 13.78 -38.44
C GLN A 18 -77.45 12.83 -37.43
N GLN A 19 -78.18 11.85 -36.89
CA GLN A 19 -77.60 10.83 -36.02
C GLN A 19 -76.57 9.96 -36.74
N GLN A 20 -76.84 9.55 -37.97
CA GLN A 20 -75.88 8.81 -38.80
C GLN A 20 -74.63 9.64 -39.10
N SER A 21 -74.80 10.88 -39.56
CA SER A 21 -73.70 11.79 -39.85
C SER A 21 -72.84 12.09 -38.61
N THR A 22 -73.48 12.30 -37.45
CA THR A 22 -72.77 12.52 -36.18
C THR A 22 -72.01 11.25 -35.76
N GLY A 23 -72.62 10.07 -35.92
CA GLY A 23 -71.98 8.78 -35.62
C GLY A 23 -70.76 8.51 -36.50
N GLU A 24 -70.85 8.79 -37.80
CA GLU A 24 -69.71 8.66 -38.72
C GLU A 24 -68.60 9.66 -38.41
N MET A 25 -68.95 10.92 -38.13
CA MET A 25 -67.99 11.95 -37.75
C MET A 25 -67.24 11.58 -36.46
N LEU A 26 -67.96 11.10 -35.44
CA LEU A 26 -67.33 10.63 -34.19
C LEU A 26 -66.42 9.43 -34.44
N LYS A 27 -66.86 8.45 -35.23
CA LYS A 27 -66.05 7.27 -35.55
C LYS A 27 -64.77 7.66 -36.29
N ALA A 28 -64.83 8.61 -37.22
CA ALA A 28 -63.67 9.14 -37.90
C ALA A 28 -62.71 9.85 -36.93
N ALA A 29 -63.22 10.76 -36.10
CA ALA A 29 -62.40 11.48 -35.12
C ALA A 29 -61.75 10.55 -34.09
N PHE A 30 -62.46 9.53 -33.59
CA PHE A 30 -61.90 8.54 -32.68
C PHE A 30 -60.84 7.67 -33.37
N SER A 31 -61.08 7.26 -34.63
CA SER A 31 -60.10 6.48 -35.39
C SER A 31 -58.80 7.26 -35.63
N GLU A 32 -58.91 8.54 -35.97
CA GLU A 32 -57.76 9.42 -36.17
C GLU A 32 -57.00 9.65 -34.87
N HIS A 33 -57.72 9.91 -33.77
CA HIS A 33 -57.12 10.08 -32.45
C HIS A 33 -56.41 8.80 -31.98
N GLU A 34 -57.02 7.62 -32.15
CA GLU A 34 -56.39 6.35 -31.78
C GLU A 34 -55.10 6.11 -32.59
N GLN A 35 -55.12 6.44 -33.88
CA GLN A 35 -53.94 6.35 -34.73
C GLN A 35 -52.83 7.32 -34.28
N SER A 36 -53.20 8.56 -33.94
CA SER A 36 -52.27 9.57 -33.41
C SER A 36 -51.64 9.11 -32.08
N VAL A 37 -52.46 8.62 -31.14
CA VAL A 37 -51.98 8.11 -29.85
C VAL A 37 -51.03 6.93 -30.05
N ARG A 38 -51.37 5.96 -30.90
CA ARG A 38 -50.49 4.82 -31.20
C ARG A 38 -49.17 5.28 -31.82
N ALA A 39 -49.21 6.26 -32.72
CA ALA A 39 -48.02 6.82 -33.33
C ALA A 39 -47.12 7.49 -32.28
N GLU A 40 -47.68 8.35 -31.43
CA GLU A 40 -46.90 9.03 -30.38
C GLU A 40 -46.37 8.05 -29.33
N LEU A 41 -47.15 7.02 -28.96
CA LEU A 41 -46.70 5.98 -28.03
C LEU A 41 -45.51 5.19 -28.62
N SER A 42 -45.58 4.86 -29.91
CA SER A 42 -44.48 4.18 -30.61
C SER A 42 -43.23 5.05 -30.72
N ALA A 43 -43.41 6.36 -30.95
CA ALA A 43 -42.33 7.33 -31.01
C ALA A 43 -41.70 7.51 -29.61
N SER A 44 -42.52 7.61 -28.57
CA SER A 44 -42.08 7.69 -27.18
C SER A 44 -41.29 6.44 -26.77
N ALA A 45 -41.79 5.25 -27.08
CA ALA A 45 -41.09 4.00 -26.80
C ALA A 45 -39.71 3.94 -27.48
N ARG A 46 -39.60 4.40 -28.73
CA ARG A 46 -38.31 4.52 -29.43
C ARG A 46 -37.38 5.52 -28.76
N ARG A 47 -37.86 6.72 -28.45
CA ARG A 47 -37.06 7.75 -27.76
C ARG A 47 -36.53 7.26 -26.42
N ILE A 48 -37.35 6.55 -25.65
CA ILE A 48 -36.95 5.96 -24.36
C ILE A 48 -35.89 4.88 -24.59
N SER A 49 -36.10 3.98 -25.56
CA SER A 49 -35.12 2.95 -25.89
C SER A 49 -33.78 3.53 -26.30
N ASP A 50 -33.79 4.53 -27.19
CA ASP A 50 -32.57 5.19 -27.67
C ASP A 50 -31.82 5.90 -26.53
N ALA A 51 -32.55 6.57 -25.64
CA ALA A 51 -31.98 7.22 -24.47
C ALA A 51 -31.36 6.20 -23.48
N ILE A 52 -32.02 5.06 -23.27
CA ILE A 52 -31.48 3.97 -22.43
C ILE A 52 -30.21 3.40 -23.06
N SER A 53 -30.21 3.12 -24.36
CA SER A 53 -29.02 2.58 -25.04
C SER A 53 -27.85 3.56 -25.04
N ALA A 54 -28.10 4.86 -25.28
CA ALA A 54 -27.07 5.89 -25.18
C ALA A 54 -26.53 6.02 -23.75
N HIS A 55 -27.41 5.97 -22.76
CA HIS A 55 -27.01 6.00 -21.35
C HIS A 55 -26.15 4.79 -20.98
N GLU A 56 -26.53 3.57 -21.39
CA GLU A 56 -25.77 2.35 -21.15
C GLU A 56 -24.36 2.40 -21.78
N GLN A 57 -24.26 2.88 -23.02
CA GLN A 57 -22.97 3.09 -23.69
C GLN A 57 -22.10 4.10 -22.91
N SER A 58 -22.67 5.24 -22.52
CA SER A 58 -21.94 6.26 -21.76
C SER A 58 -21.45 5.74 -20.41
N MET A 59 -22.26 4.92 -19.73
CA MET A 59 -21.91 4.34 -18.44
C MET A 59 -20.82 3.28 -18.59
N SER A 60 -20.87 2.47 -19.65
CA SER A 60 -19.83 1.50 -19.98
C SER A 60 -18.49 2.20 -20.22
N GLU A 61 -18.47 3.26 -21.03
CA GLU A 61 -17.24 4.04 -21.28
C GLU A 61 -16.68 4.67 -20.01
N ALA A 62 -17.54 5.25 -19.17
CA ALA A 62 -17.15 5.85 -17.91
C ALA A 62 -16.57 4.79 -16.95
N MET A 63 -17.19 3.61 -16.89
CA MET A 63 -16.73 2.51 -16.05
C MET A 63 -15.38 1.95 -16.55
N GLU A 64 -15.18 1.85 -17.85
CA GLU A 64 -13.90 1.42 -18.44
C GLU A 64 -12.77 2.41 -18.15
N LYS A 65 -13.04 3.71 -18.34
CA LYS A 65 -12.10 4.79 -17.99
C LYS A 65 -11.77 4.77 -16.50
N ASN A 66 -12.78 4.64 -15.64
CA ASN A 66 -12.59 4.61 -14.20
C ASN A 66 -11.81 3.37 -13.76
N ARG A 67 -12.12 2.18 -14.31
CA ARG A 67 -11.38 0.93 -14.05
C ARG A 67 -9.90 1.08 -14.38
N ARG A 68 -9.58 1.63 -15.56
CA ARG A 68 -8.20 1.86 -15.98
C ARG A 68 -7.48 2.84 -15.05
N SER A 69 -8.16 3.93 -14.68
CA SER A 69 -7.62 4.95 -13.77
C SER A 69 -7.33 4.38 -12.38
N VAL A 70 -8.28 3.62 -11.81
CA VAL A 70 -8.14 2.99 -10.50
C VAL A 70 -6.99 1.98 -10.50
N LEU A 71 -6.88 1.15 -11.55
CA LEU A 71 -5.78 0.18 -11.67
C LEU A 71 -4.41 0.86 -11.70
N LEU A 72 -4.26 1.93 -12.47
CA LEU A 72 -3.01 2.69 -12.54
C LEU A 72 -2.67 3.35 -11.21
N THR A 73 -3.66 3.95 -10.55
CA THR A 73 -3.47 4.68 -9.29
C THR A 73 -3.15 3.71 -8.15
N ALA A 74 -3.88 2.59 -8.05
CA ALA A 74 -3.61 1.55 -7.08
C ALA A 74 -2.23 0.93 -7.29
N GLY A 75 -1.88 0.59 -8.54
CA GLY A 75 -0.56 0.05 -8.88
C GLY A 75 0.57 1.01 -8.48
N ARG A 76 0.41 2.31 -8.75
CA ARG A 76 1.40 3.32 -8.37
C ARG A 76 1.54 3.47 -6.85
N ALA A 77 0.44 3.44 -6.09
CA ALA A 77 0.47 3.50 -4.63
C ALA A 77 1.16 2.27 -4.01
N TRP A 78 0.89 1.07 -4.52
CA TRP A 78 1.57 -0.15 -4.07
C TRP A 78 3.07 -0.11 -4.40
N LEU A 79 3.43 0.39 -5.58
CA LEU A 79 4.84 0.53 -5.98
C LEU A 79 5.59 1.50 -5.06
N THR A 80 4.99 2.63 -4.67
CA THR A 80 5.63 3.57 -3.75
C THR A 80 5.81 2.96 -2.36
N ILE A 81 4.82 2.21 -1.85
CA ILE A 81 4.94 1.50 -0.56
C ILE A 81 6.09 0.49 -0.60
N LEU A 82 6.19 -0.29 -1.69
CA LEU A 82 7.27 -1.26 -1.86
C LEU A 82 8.63 -0.58 -1.94
N MET A 83 8.75 0.53 -2.68
CA MET A 83 10.02 1.27 -2.78
C MET A 83 10.48 1.82 -1.42
N VAL A 84 9.58 2.47 -0.68
CA VAL A 84 9.91 3.02 0.64
C VAL A 84 10.30 1.89 1.61
N SER A 85 9.56 0.79 1.60
CA SER A 85 9.87 -0.37 2.45
C SER A 85 11.23 -0.97 2.10
N ALA A 86 11.52 -1.16 0.81
CA ALA A 86 12.80 -1.67 0.34
C ALA A 86 13.96 -0.73 0.72
N LEU A 87 13.77 0.58 0.62
CA LEU A 87 14.77 1.57 1.01
C LEU A 87 15.06 1.51 2.52
N LEU A 88 14.01 1.39 3.35
CA LEU A 88 14.16 1.25 4.80
C LEU A 88 14.88 -0.04 5.18
N ILE A 89 14.54 -1.16 4.53
CA ILE A 89 15.19 -2.45 4.77
C ILE A 89 16.65 -2.41 4.30
N ALA A 90 16.94 -1.79 3.16
CA ALA A 90 18.31 -1.65 2.67
C ALA A 90 19.16 -0.83 3.64
N THR A 91 18.67 0.35 4.04
CA THR A 91 19.41 1.24 4.95
C THR A 91 19.64 0.61 6.33
N SER A 92 18.60 0.03 6.93
CA SER A 92 18.71 -0.65 8.23
C SER A 92 19.47 -1.98 8.16
N GLY A 93 19.29 -2.77 7.11
CA GLY A 93 20.02 -4.02 6.91
C GLY A 93 21.52 -3.78 6.72
N SER A 94 21.89 -2.74 5.96
CA SER A 94 23.30 -2.37 5.76
C SER A 94 23.99 -1.97 7.06
N ILE A 95 23.32 -1.18 7.92
CA ILE A 95 23.94 -0.77 9.19
C ILE A 95 24.13 -1.95 10.15
N LEU A 96 23.13 -2.85 10.23
CA LEU A 96 23.20 -4.04 11.08
C LEU A 96 24.32 -4.99 10.62
N TRP A 97 24.46 -5.18 9.31
CA TRP A 97 25.55 -5.99 8.75
C TRP A 97 26.92 -5.42 9.10
N TRP A 98 27.10 -4.11 8.92
CA TRP A 98 28.36 -3.45 9.25
C TRP A 98 28.70 -3.56 10.74
N GLN A 99 27.72 -3.34 11.62
CA GLN A 99 27.89 -3.52 13.06
C GLN A 99 28.26 -4.97 13.42
N GLY A 100 27.63 -5.96 12.78
CA GLY A 100 27.95 -7.37 12.99
C GLY A 100 29.40 -7.73 12.61
N GLN A 101 29.90 -7.18 11.50
CA GLN A 101 31.31 -7.34 11.10
C GLN A 101 32.25 -6.74 12.14
N GLN A 102 32.01 -5.50 12.56
CA GLN A 102 32.83 -4.83 13.57
C GLN A 102 32.88 -5.59 14.91
N ILE A 103 31.75 -6.15 15.36
CA ILE A 103 31.70 -6.97 16.58
C ILE A 103 32.53 -8.24 16.41
N THR A 104 32.43 -8.90 15.26
CA THR A 104 33.17 -10.14 14.98
C THR A 104 34.67 -9.87 14.96
N ASP A 105 35.11 -8.83 14.26
CA ASP A 105 36.52 -8.43 14.18
C ASP A 105 37.05 -8.09 15.58
N ASN A 106 36.32 -7.27 16.35
CA ASN A 106 36.69 -6.92 17.72
C ASN A 106 36.76 -8.16 18.63
N TYR A 107 35.83 -9.11 18.50
CA TYR A 107 35.85 -10.34 19.28
C TYR A 107 37.10 -11.19 18.95
N THR A 108 37.46 -11.31 17.68
CA THR A 108 38.68 -12.04 17.28
C THR A 108 39.95 -11.35 17.78
N HIS A 109 40.02 -10.03 17.70
CA HIS A 109 41.14 -9.25 18.24
C HIS A 109 41.28 -9.40 19.76
N LEU A 110 40.16 -9.33 20.49
CA LEU A 110 40.15 -9.55 21.94
C LEU A 110 40.63 -10.96 22.30
N ARG A 111 40.22 -11.99 21.54
CA ARG A 111 40.72 -13.35 21.73
C ARG A 111 42.22 -13.47 21.49
N GLN A 112 42.73 -12.85 20.44
CA GLN A 112 44.17 -12.84 20.16
C GLN A 112 44.96 -12.09 21.23
N GLN A 113 44.43 -10.98 21.76
CA GLN A 113 45.03 -10.24 22.86
C GLN A 113 45.04 -11.08 24.14
N GLU A 114 43.94 -11.75 24.46
CA GLU A 114 43.83 -12.66 25.60
C GLU A 114 44.88 -13.78 25.50
N ASP A 115 45.01 -14.44 24.35
CA ASP A 115 46.01 -15.49 24.13
C ASP A 115 47.45 -14.97 24.21
N THR A 116 47.70 -13.77 23.68
CA THR A 116 49.02 -13.14 23.74
C THR A 116 49.37 -12.75 25.18
N LEU A 117 48.42 -12.20 25.92
CA LEU A 117 48.55 -11.88 27.34
C LEU A 117 48.79 -13.14 28.16
N ALA A 118 48.07 -14.23 27.89
CA ALA A 118 48.28 -15.52 28.56
C ALA A 118 49.69 -16.06 28.28
N LYS A 119 50.16 -15.98 27.04
CA LYS A 119 51.51 -16.41 26.65
C LYS A 119 52.60 -15.53 27.26
N MET A 120 52.40 -14.21 27.31
CA MET A 120 53.34 -13.29 27.97
C MET A 120 53.37 -13.52 29.48
N THR A 121 52.21 -13.66 30.11
CA THR A 121 52.07 -13.97 31.54
C THR A 121 52.77 -15.29 31.88
N ALA A 122 52.64 -16.33 31.04
CA ALA A 122 53.36 -17.58 31.21
C ALA A 122 54.89 -17.43 31.07
N ARG A 123 55.37 -16.56 30.17
CA ARG A 123 56.80 -16.28 29.99
C ARG A 123 57.40 -15.39 31.08
N THR A 124 56.62 -14.47 31.64
CA THR A 124 57.06 -13.55 32.70
C THR A 124 56.69 -14.01 34.11
N TRP A 125 56.15 -15.23 34.22
CA TRP A 125 55.55 -15.76 35.45
C TRP A 125 54.56 -14.81 36.13
N GLY A 126 53.87 -13.95 35.36
CA GLY A 126 52.91 -12.98 35.89
C GLY A 126 53.50 -11.71 36.50
N VAL A 127 54.80 -11.48 36.39
CA VAL A 127 55.43 -10.22 36.83
C VAL A 127 55.05 -9.09 35.87
N ARG A 128 54.57 -7.97 36.44
CA ARG A 128 54.19 -6.75 35.70
C ARG A 128 55.11 -5.59 36.04
N TYR A 129 55.48 -4.80 35.05
CA TYR A 129 56.21 -3.54 35.25
C TYR A 129 55.22 -2.38 35.31
N GLN A 130 55.34 -1.50 36.31
CA GLN A 130 54.55 -0.29 36.42
C GLN A 130 55.44 0.90 36.78
N GLU A 131 55.29 1.99 36.03
CA GLU A 131 55.92 3.27 36.31
C GLU A 131 54.90 4.17 37.00
N SER A 132 55.23 4.63 38.20
CA SER A 132 54.39 5.56 38.97
C SER A 132 54.54 6.97 38.42
N SER A 133 53.53 7.81 38.64
CA SER A 133 53.52 9.23 38.24
C SER A 133 54.71 10.03 38.79
N ASP A 134 55.37 9.52 39.83
CA ASP A 134 56.55 10.12 40.47
C ASP A 134 57.88 9.68 39.82
N GLY A 135 57.84 8.99 38.67
CA GLY A 135 59.03 8.49 37.96
C GLY A 135 59.70 7.26 38.60
N ARG A 136 59.10 6.70 39.65
CA ARG A 136 59.57 5.46 40.30
C ARG A 136 59.04 4.24 39.56
N ARG A 137 59.91 3.26 39.31
CA ARG A 137 59.62 2.05 38.55
C ARG A 137 59.50 0.86 39.50
N PHE A 138 58.42 0.10 39.38
CA PHE A 138 58.11 -1.03 40.26
C PHE A 138 57.90 -2.30 39.44
N LEU A 139 58.40 -3.42 39.96
CA LEU A 139 58.05 -4.76 39.49
C LEU A 139 57.01 -5.31 40.47
N ILE A 140 55.82 -5.60 39.95
CA ILE A 140 54.70 -6.15 40.70
C ILE A 140 54.73 -7.65 40.54
N LEU A 141 54.95 -8.34 41.65
CA LEU A 141 54.91 -9.79 41.71
C LEU A 141 53.47 -10.29 41.86
N PRO A 142 53.12 -11.43 41.24
CA PRO A 142 51.85 -12.08 41.49
C PRO A 142 51.78 -12.60 42.94
N PRO A 143 50.57 -12.76 43.50
CA PRO A 143 50.38 -13.21 44.88
C PRO A 143 51.05 -14.57 45.12
N GLY A 144 51.79 -14.69 46.23
CA GLY A 144 52.53 -15.92 46.59
C GLY A 144 53.93 -16.05 46.00
N MET A 145 54.42 -15.07 45.23
CA MET A 145 55.83 -14.98 44.83
C MET A 145 56.63 -14.03 45.71
N GLN A 146 57.81 -14.46 46.12
CA GLN A 146 58.81 -13.65 46.83
C GLN A 146 59.99 -13.31 45.92
N ALA A 147 60.45 -12.06 45.97
CA ALA A 147 61.64 -11.58 45.27
C ALA A 147 62.85 -11.61 46.20
N GLU A 148 63.92 -12.27 45.79
CA GLU A 148 65.20 -12.27 46.48
C GLU A 148 66.26 -11.63 45.58
N ALA A 149 66.88 -10.54 46.05
CA ALA A 149 67.94 -9.85 45.32
C ALA A 149 69.29 -10.53 45.56
N ILE A 150 69.90 -11.07 44.51
CA ILE A 150 71.18 -11.76 44.55
C ILE A 150 72.17 -10.94 43.70
N PRO A 151 73.29 -10.46 44.27
CA PRO A 151 74.33 -9.81 43.49
C PRO A 151 75.03 -10.84 42.61
N TYR A 152 75.04 -10.63 41.29
CA TYR A 152 75.70 -11.50 40.32
C TYR A 152 76.36 -10.67 39.22
N ASP A 153 77.66 -10.85 39.04
CA ASP A 153 78.45 -10.25 37.95
C ASP A 153 78.23 -8.73 37.79
N GLY A 154 78.37 -7.98 38.88
CA GLY A 154 78.19 -6.51 38.88
C GLY A 154 76.75 -6.02 38.70
N THR A 155 75.77 -6.92 38.60
CA THR A 155 74.34 -6.61 38.48
C THR A 155 73.53 -7.26 39.60
N THR A 156 72.37 -6.70 39.94
CA THR A 156 71.46 -7.30 40.94
C THR A 156 70.43 -8.14 40.22
N TRP A 157 70.48 -9.46 40.41
CA TRP A 157 69.51 -10.40 39.86
C TRP A 157 68.37 -10.60 40.86
N ILE A 158 67.13 -10.61 40.40
CA ILE A 158 65.98 -10.88 41.27
C ILE A 158 65.53 -12.32 41.03
N ARG A 159 65.76 -13.19 42.00
CA ARG A 159 65.24 -14.56 42.01
C ARG A 159 63.80 -14.53 42.49
N LEU A 160 62.90 -15.09 41.69
CA LEU A 160 61.51 -15.29 42.07
C LEU A 160 61.37 -16.69 42.68
N LYS A 161 60.91 -16.77 43.93
CA LYS A 161 60.55 -18.02 44.62
C LYS A 161 59.04 -18.07 44.80
N GLN A 162 58.45 -19.22 44.50
CA GLN A 162 57.04 -19.51 44.79
C GLN A 162 57.00 -20.26 46.13
N GLU A 163 56.24 -19.76 47.11
CA GLU A 163 55.95 -20.50 48.36
C GLU A 163 55.01 -21.67 48.11
#